data_AF-A0A177QU33-F1
#
_entry.id   AF-A0A177QU33-F1
#
_cell.length_a   1.000
_cell.length_b   1.000
_cell.length_c   1.000
_cell.angle_alpha   90.00
_cell.angle_beta   90.00
_cell.angle_gamma   90.00
#
_symmetry.space_group_name_H-M   'P 1'
#
loop_
_entity.id
_entity.type
_entity.pdbx_description
1 polymer ?
#
loop_
_entity_poly.entity_id
_entity_poly.type
_entity_poly.pdbx_seq_one_letter_code
_entity_poly.pdbx_strand_id
1 'polypeptide(L)'
;MRVKYLESIEYQAIGRLKAIQGNVVLRKDFNDLGSYRQISRVLKGLIAEKKLVKIGAGIYAKAYLSNTPTSLLSKTALTPPSEKH
;
A
#
# COMPACT_ATOMS: atom_id res chain seq x y z
N MET A 1 13.99 -27.66 6.33
CA MET A 1 14.94 -26.51 6.38
C MET A 1 14.37 -25.43 7.28
N ARG A 2 15.05 -25.07 8.38
CA ARG A 2 14.71 -23.88 9.17
C ARG A 2 15.51 -22.70 8.62
N VAL A 3 14.91 -21.92 7.74
CA VAL A 3 15.49 -20.65 7.30
C VAL A 3 15.22 -19.64 8.41
N LYS A 4 16.25 -18.92 8.87
CA LYS A 4 16.04 -17.86 9.86
C LYS A 4 15.13 -16.81 9.23
N TYR A 5 14.09 -16.36 9.95
CA TYR A 5 13.10 -15.42 9.40
C TYR A 5 13.74 -14.15 8.79
N LEU A 6 14.84 -13.68 9.38
CA LEU A 6 15.62 -12.52 8.92
C LEU A 6 16.26 -12.72 7.53
N GLU A 7 16.49 -13.96 7.13
CA GLU A 7 17.05 -14.32 5.81
C GLU A 7 15.95 -14.59 4.77
N SER A 8 14.67 -14.51 5.17
CA SER A 8 13.56 -14.70 4.23
C SER A 8 13.47 -13.54 3.25
N ILE A 9 13.09 -13.87 2.01
CA ILE A 9 12.82 -12.89 0.95
C ILE A 9 11.74 -11.90 1.39
N GLU A 10 10.76 -12.35 2.19
CA GLU A 10 9.72 -11.49 2.75
C GLU A 10 10.30 -10.42 3.69
N TYR A 11 11.15 -10.80 4.62
CA TYR A 11 11.79 -9.87 5.54
C TYR A 11 12.66 -8.85 4.79
N GLN A 12 13.47 -9.32 3.85
CA GLN A 12 14.30 -8.46 3.01
C GLN A 12 13.45 -7.50 2.15
N ALA A 13 12.35 -7.99 1.58
CA ALA A 13 11.43 -7.15 0.79
C ALA A 13 10.78 -6.06 1.64
N ILE A 14 10.42 -6.35 2.89
CA ILE A 14 9.90 -5.33 3.83
C ILE A 14 10.97 -4.28 4.14
N GLY A 15 12.23 -4.71 4.37
CA GLY A 15 13.35 -3.79 4.56
C GLY A 15 13.56 -2.87 3.35
N ARG A 16 13.59 -3.45 2.15
CA ARG A 16 13.70 -2.72 0.88
C ARG A 16 12.55 -1.74 0.67
N LEU A 17 11.32 -2.15 0.99
CA LEU A 17 10.12 -1.32 0.88
C LEU A 17 10.21 -0.07 1.77
N LYS A 18 10.74 -0.21 2.99
CA LYS A 18 10.97 0.91 3.92
C LYS A 18 12.08 1.85 3.44
N ALA A 19 13.12 1.31 2.80
CA ALA A 19 14.26 2.09 2.32
C ALA A 19 13.93 2.96 1.09
N ILE A 20 13.02 2.53 0.22
CA ILE A 20 12.56 3.32 -0.92
C ILE A 20 11.82 4.55 -0.39
N GLN A 21 12.23 5.77 -0.73
CA GLN A 21 11.56 6.99 -0.23
C GLN A 21 10.24 7.28 -0.94
N GLY A 22 10.08 6.82 -2.20
CA GLY A 22 8.87 7.05 -2.99
C GLY A 22 7.64 6.26 -2.52
N ASN A 23 6.47 6.76 -2.91
CA ASN A 23 5.18 6.09 -2.71
C ASN A 23 4.95 4.98 -3.74
N VAL A 24 5.63 5.04 -4.88
CA VAL A 24 5.54 4.05 -5.96
C VAL A 24 6.76 3.13 -5.87
N VAL A 25 6.48 1.84 -6.02
CA VAL A 25 7.46 0.77 -5.92
C VAL A 25 7.26 -0.16 -7.12
N LEU A 26 8.35 -0.54 -7.75
CA LEU A 26 8.34 -1.39 -8.92
C LEU A 26 8.78 -2.80 -8.55
N ARG A 27 8.21 -3.78 -9.25
CA ARG A 27 8.62 -5.18 -9.15
C ARG A 27 10.13 -5.34 -9.33
N LYS A 28 10.70 -4.59 -10.28
CA LYS A 28 12.13 -4.65 -10.63
C LYS A 28 13.04 -4.23 -9.47
N ASP A 29 12.53 -3.45 -8.52
CA ASP A 29 13.30 -2.99 -7.35
C ASP A 29 13.64 -4.13 -6.40
N PHE A 30 12.99 -5.30 -6.55
CA PHE A 30 13.21 -6.52 -5.78
C PHE A 30 13.87 -7.65 -6.58
N ASN A 31 14.29 -7.43 -7.82
CA ASN A 31 14.86 -8.47 -8.70
C ASN A 31 16.13 -9.12 -8.10
N ASP A 32 16.83 -8.39 -7.24
CA ASP A 32 18.01 -8.83 -6.49
C ASP A 32 17.70 -9.81 -5.34
N LEU A 33 16.44 -9.86 -4.88
CA LEU A 33 16.04 -10.68 -3.72
C LEU A 33 15.67 -12.12 -4.09
N GLY A 34 15.46 -12.42 -5.38
CA GLY A 34 15.15 -13.79 -5.79
C GLY A 34 14.52 -13.90 -7.18
N SER A 35 14.01 -15.10 -7.47
CA SER A 35 13.40 -15.38 -8.78
C SER A 35 12.10 -14.60 -9.00
N TYR A 36 11.72 -14.49 -10.28
CA TYR A 36 10.48 -13.83 -10.66
C TYR A 36 9.26 -14.38 -9.90
N ARG A 37 9.18 -15.71 -9.73
CA ARG A 37 8.05 -16.37 -9.09
C ARG A 37 8.03 -16.15 -7.58
N GLN A 38 9.19 -16.12 -6.93
CA GLN A 38 9.33 -15.83 -5.50
C GLN A 38 8.91 -14.40 -5.18
N ILE A 39 9.44 -13.42 -5.91
CA ILE A 39 9.08 -12.00 -5.73
C ILE A 39 7.57 -11.81 -5.92
N SER A 40 6.98 -12.46 -6.93
CA SER A 40 5.54 -12.35 -7.18
C SER A 40 4.70 -12.90 -6.03
N ARG A 41 5.16 -13.94 -5.32
CA ARG A 41 4.49 -14.48 -4.13
C ARG A 41 4.60 -13.51 -2.96
N VAL A 42 5.79 -12.97 -2.70
CA VAL A 42 6.02 -12.01 -1.62
C VAL A 42 5.19 -10.74 -1.82
N LEU A 43 5.18 -10.17 -3.03
CA LEU A 43 4.36 -8.98 -3.34
C LEU A 43 2.87 -9.26 -3.16
N LYS A 44 2.38 -10.45 -3.51
CA LYS A 44 0.98 -10.86 -3.24
C LYS A 44 0.69 -10.93 -1.75
N GLY A 45 1.62 -11.44 -0.94
CA GLY A 45 1.51 -11.43 0.52
C GLY A 45 1.41 -10.01 1.08
N LEU A 46 2.28 -9.11 0.64
CA LEU A 46 2.26 -7.70 1.06
C LEU A 46 0.97 -6.97 0.66
N ILE A 47 0.34 -7.34 -0.46
CA ILE A 47 -0.98 -6.83 -0.86
C ILE A 47 -2.06 -7.38 0.06
N ALA A 48 -2.05 -8.68 0.36
CA ALA A 48 -3.00 -9.30 1.28
C ALA A 48 -2.92 -8.68 2.69
N GLU A 49 -1.71 -8.31 3.13
CA GLU A 49 -1.46 -7.60 4.38
C GLU A 49 -1.77 -6.10 4.32
N LYS A 50 -2.30 -5.59 3.20
CA LYS A 50 -2.60 -4.15 2.99
C LYS A 50 -1.38 -3.23 3.17
N LYS A 51 -0.16 -3.71 2.91
CA LYS A 51 1.07 -2.90 2.90
C LYS A 51 1.35 -2.31 1.51
N LEU A 52 0.85 -2.97 0.47
CA LEU A 52 0.97 -2.55 -0.93
C LEU A 52 -0.40 -2.58 -1.62
N VAL A 53 -0.56 -1.71 -2.61
CA VAL A 53 -1.68 -1.72 -3.55
C VAL A 53 -1.11 -1.89 -4.95
N LYS A 54 -1.65 -2.84 -5.73
CA LYS A 54 -1.25 -3.02 -7.13
C LYS A 54 -1.96 -1.97 -7.99
N ILE A 55 -1.18 -1.16 -8.71
CA ILE A 55 -1.71 -0.14 -9.63
C ILE A 55 -1.67 -0.66 -11.08
N GLY A 56 -0.64 -1.43 -11.44
CA GLY A 56 -0.45 -1.91 -12.80
C GLY A 56 0.46 -3.14 -12.90
N ALA A 57 0.85 -3.48 -14.12
CA ALA A 57 1.77 -4.58 -14.37
C ALA A 57 3.16 -4.26 -13.78
N GLY A 58 3.48 -4.86 -12.63
CA GLY A 58 4.75 -4.65 -11.94
C GLY A 58 4.88 -3.29 -11.25
N ILE A 59 3.78 -2.54 -11.12
CA ILE A 59 3.72 -1.23 -10.47
C ILE A 59 2.83 -1.32 -9.23
N TYR A 60 3.37 -0.91 -8.09
CA TYR A 60 2.71 -0.97 -6.80
C TYR A 60 2.82 0.39 -6.10
N ALA A 61 1.81 0.76 -5.32
CA ALA A 61 1.91 1.86 -4.37
C ALA A 61 2.00 1.33 -2.95
N LYS A 62 2.71 2.06 -2.10
CA LYS A 62 2.64 1.89 -0.66
C LYS A 62 1.25 2.22 -0.18
N ALA A 63 0.69 1.32 0.61
CA ALA A 63 -0.56 1.58 1.29
C ALA A 63 -0.30 2.49 2.49
N TYR A 64 -0.92 3.66 2.50
CA TYR A 64 -1.03 4.51 3.68
C TYR A 64 -2.48 4.45 4.13
N LEU A 65 -2.72 4.14 5.40
CA LEU A 65 -4.03 4.39 5.99
C LEU A 65 -4.20 5.91 6.12
N SER A 66 -4.97 6.52 5.22
CA SER A 66 -5.51 7.85 5.48
C SER A 66 -6.63 7.69 6.51
N ASN A 67 -6.38 8.11 7.75
CA ASN A 67 -7.41 8.24 8.77
C ASN A 67 -8.27 9.48 8.49
N THR A 68 -8.93 9.53 7.34
CA THR A 68 -9.92 10.57 7.04
C THR A 68 -11.29 10.00 7.38
N PRO A 69 -11.93 10.41 8.49
CA PRO A 69 -13.33 10.09 8.71
C PRO A 69 -14.16 10.79 7.65
N THR A 70 -14.59 10.05 6.63
CA THR A 70 -15.47 10.49 5.53
C THR A 70 -16.92 10.72 6.01
N SER A 71 -17.11 11.32 7.19
CA SER A 71 -18.45 11.48 7.79
C SER A 71 -18.86 12.92 8.08
N LEU A 72 -18.13 13.94 7.63
CA LEU A 72 -18.47 15.36 7.90
C LEU A 72 -18.99 16.14 6.69
N LEU A 73 -19.27 15.51 5.54
CA LEU A 73 -19.76 16.20 4.34
C LEU A 73 -21.23 15.95 4.00
N SER A 74 -22.07 15.66 4.99
CA SER A 74 -23.52 15.66 4.79
C SER A 74 -24.26 16.36 5.93
N LYS A 75 -24.38 17.71 5.78
CA LYS A 75 -25.51 18.58 6.17
C LYS A 75 -25.04 20.00 6.53
N THR A 76 -24.59 20.76 5.54
CA THR A 76 -24.57 22.25 5.61
C THR A 76 -25.39 22.86 4.47
N ALA A 77 -26.46 22.17 4.06
CA ALA A 77 -27.42 22.69 3.10
C ALA A 77 -28.82 22.47 3.65
N LEU A 78 -29.26 23.37 4.54
CA LEU A 78 -30.66 23.67 4.87
C LEU A 78 -30.69 24.88 5.82
N THR A 79 -30.19 26.01 5.33
CA THR A 79 -30.80 27.31 5.66
C THR A 79 -31.36 27.86 4.36
N PRO A 80 -32.68 27.81 4.12
CA PRO A 80 -33.30 28.74 3.21
C PRO A 80 -33.49 30.10 3.93
N PRO A 81 -33.51 31.19 3.15
CA PRO A 81 -33.44 32.56 3.63
C PRO A 81 -34.80 33.06 4.15
N SER A 82 -34.74 34.11 4.95
CA SER A 82 -35.88 34.88 5.45
C SER A 82 -36.80 35.38 4.34
N GLU A 83 -38.12 35.17 4.43
CA GLU A 83 -39.11 36.03 3.77
C GLU A 83 -40.48 36.05 4.49
N LYS A 84 -40.76 37.22 5.06
CA LYS A 84 -42.03 37.94 5.35
C LYS A 84 -43.37 37.20 5.15
N HIS A 85 -44.21 37.20 6.19
CA HIS A 85 -45.44 38.04 6.29
C HIS A 85 -46.08 37.92 7.68
#